data_AF-A0AA35SHI3-F1
#
_entry.id   AF-A0AA35SHI3-F1
#
_cell.length_a   1.000
_cell.length_b   1.000
_cell.length_c   1.000
_cell.angle_alpha   90.00
_cell.angle_beta   90.00
_cell.angle_gamma   90.00
#
_symmetry.space_group_name_H-M   'P 1'
#
loop_
_entity.id
_entity.type
_entity.pdbx_description
1 polymer ?
#
loop_
_entity_poly.entity_id
_entity_poly.type
_entity_poly.pdbx_seq_one_letter_code
_entity_poly.pdbx_strand_id
1 'polypeptide(L)'
;MGVGNGDHVVVYDGHSEGLMASARVWWMFRLFGHERVSVLDGGLRRWKFHWFPTVSGEPHTPEATNFTASFNPHFLRNYEQMLDNHTSRHKQVVDARSSARFKGDVPEPRPSLPSGGMKGAVNLHYSRLLDAQWGTVKTRSLLASEFQRSEVDLTQPVVATCGSGVTAAIIALAAHSLNT
;
A
#
# COMPACT_ATOMS: atom_id res chain seq x y z
N MET A 1 -3.37 9.63 -19.35
CA MET A 1 -3.31 10.26 -18.01
C MET A 1 -2.87 11.71 -18.07
N GLY A 2 -2.17 12.17 -19.13
CA GLY A 2 -1.67 13.54 -19.18
C GLY A 2 -0.65 13.86 -18.08
N VAL A 3 0.14 12.85 -17.69
CA VAL A 3 1.17 12.97 -16.65
C VAL A 3 2.52 12.99 -17.33
N GLY A 4 3.24 14.10 -17.20
CA GLY A 4 4.63 14.24 -17.57
C GLY A 4 5.56 13.95 -16.38
N ASN A 5 6.85 13.75 -16.65
CA ASN A 5 7.84 13.45 -15.61
C ASN A 5 7.99 14.58 -14.56
N GLY A 6 7.63 15.83 -14.89
CA GLY A 6 7.74 16.99 -14.01
C GLY A 6 6.50 17.28 -13.15
N ASP A 7 5.41 16.53 -13.34
CA ASP A 7 4.16 16.77 -12.63
C ASP A 7 4.22 16.27 -11.18
N HIS A 8 3.35 16.82 -10.33
CA HIS A 8 3.06 16.22 -9.03
C HIS A 8 1.72 15.49 -9.11
N VAL A 9 1.78 14.17 -9.06
CA VAL A 9 0.58 13.33 -9.08
C VAL A 9 -0.02 13.21 -7.68
N VAL A 10 -1.31 13.54 -7.52
CA VAL A 10 -2.07 13.25 -6.30
C VAL A 10 -3.08 12.15 -6.61
N VAL A 11 -2.99 11.03 -5.90
CA VAL A 11 -3.86 9.87 -6.11
C VAL A 11 -4.82 9.72 -4.94
N TYR A 12 -6.06 9.35 -5.23
CA TYR A 12 -7.06 9.01 -4.21
C TYR A 12 -7.96 7.89 -4.75
N ASP A 13 -8.72 7.28 -3.84
CA ASP A 13 -9.79 6.36 -4.21
C ASP A 13 -11.02 6.59 -3.30
N GLY A 14 -12.10 5.85 -3.59
CA GLY A 14 -13.36 5.91 -2.86
C GLY A 14 -13.54 4.78 -1.84
N HIS A 15 -12.45 4.12 -1.39
CA HIS A 15 -12.57 3.02 -0.45
C HIS A 15 -13.17 3.49 0.88
N SER A 16 -14.05 2.69 1.47
CA SER A 16 -14.78 3.06 2.69
C SER A 16 -13.85 3.29 3.89
N GLU A 17 -12.72 2.57 3.94
CA GLU A 17 -11.69 2.72 4.97
C GLU A 17 -10.65 3.81 4.63
N GLY A 18 -10.90 4.65 3.62
CA GLY A 18 -10.06 5.80 3.27
C GLY A 18 -9.21 5.60 2.03
N LEU A 19 -8.28 4.63 2.06
CA LEU A 19 -7.40 4.36 0.93
C LEU A 19 -7.11 2.86 0.76
N MET A 20 -7.06 2.42 -0.50
CA MET A 20 -6.67 1.05 -0.86
C MET A 20 -5.92 0.99 -2.19
N ALA A 21 -6.59 1.35 -3.28
CA ALA A 21 -6.02 1.29 -4.62
C ALA A 21 -5.04 2.44 -4.87
N SER A 22 -5.28 3.60 -4.28
CA SER A 22 -4.42 4.78 -4.35
C SER A 22 -3.02 4.53 -3.80
N ALA A 23 -2.87 3.78 -2.69
CA ALA A 23 -1.57 3.34 -2.20
C ALA A 23 -0.82 2.48 -3.22
N ARG A 24 -1.52 1.57 -3.91
CA ARG A 24 -0.91 0.74 -4.97
C ARG A 24 -0.44 1.60 -6.14
N VAL A 25 -1.23 2.55 -6.59
CA VAL A 25 -0.85 3.46 -7.69
C VAL A 25 0.32 4.36 -7.28
N TRP A 26 0.31 4.89 -6.05
CA TRP A 26 1.45 5.61 -5.47
C TRP A 26 2.73 4.77 -5.52
N TRP A 27 2.67 3.52 -5.08
CA TRP A 27 3.82 2.60 -5.16
C TRP A 27 4.25 2.34 -6.61
N MET A 28 3.29 2.21 -7.56
CA MET A 28 3.60 1.99 -8.97
C MET A 28 4.31 3.18 -9.62
N PHE A 29 3.92 4.43 -9.33
CA PHE A 29 4.64 5.60 -9.82
C PHE A 29 6.10 5.58 -9.36
N ARG A 30 6.34 5.26 -8.09
CA ARG A 30 7.70 5.14 -7.53
C ARG A 30 8.48 3.96 -8.11
N LEU A 31 7.83 2.82 -8.32
CA LEU A 31 8.41 1.66 -9.01
C LEU A 31 8.93 2.04 -10.40
N PHE A 32 8.25 2.95 -11.10
CA PHE A 32 8.62 3.45 -12.42
C PHE A 32 9.36 4.80 -12.39
N GLY A 33 9.96 5.16 -11.26
CA GLY A 33 10.91 6.27 -11.16
C GLY A 33 10.28 7.65 -11.03
N HIS A 34 8.99 7.75 -10.75
CA HIS A 34 8.29 9.01 -10.52
C HIS A 34 8.01 9.22 -9.02
N GLU A 35 8.87 10.00 -8.36
CA GLU A 35 8.83 10.21 -6.91
C GLU A 35 7.84 11.30 -6.47
N ARG A 36 7.48 12.21 -7.38
CA ARG A 36 6.56 13.34 -7.12
C ARG A 36 5.11 12.88 -7.10
N VAL A 37 4.80 11.96 -6.20
CA VAL A 37 3.48 11.36 -6.06
C VAL A 37 3.05 11.34 -4.60
N SER A 38 1.80 11.73 -4.34
CA SER A 38 1.19 11.74 -3.01
C SER A 38 -0.16 11.05 -3.02
N VAL A 39 -0.59 10.56 -1.86
CA VAL A 39 -1.94 10.03 -1.64
C VAL A 39 -2.75 11.06 -0.88
N LEU A 40 -3.99 11.32 -1.31
CA LEU A 40 -4.93 12.16 -0.56
C LEU A 40 -5.35 11.44 0.73
N ASP A 41 -4.90 11.96 1.87
CA ASP A 41 -5.10 11.34 3.17
C ASP A 41 -6.58 11.32 3.62
N GLY A 42 -7.15 10.12 3.75
CA GLY A 42 -8.58 9.88 3.98
C GLY A 42 -9.44 9.77 2.71
N GLY A 43 -8.81 9.90 1.53
CA GLY A 43 -9.44 9.68 0.23
C GLY A 43 -10.66 10.55 -0.07
N LEU A 44 -11.47 10.11 -1.04
CA LEU A 44 -12.68 10.83 -1.45
C LEU A 44 -13.72 10.90 -0.32
N ARG A 45 -13.75 9.89 0.56
CA ARG A 45 -14.67 9.84 1.70
C ARG A 45 -14.47 11.05 2.62
N ARG A 46 -13.23 11.30 3.05
CA ARG A 46 -12.91 12.44 3.92
C ARG A 46 -13.07 13.77 3.17
N TRP A 47 -12.73 13.82 1.88
CA TRP A 47 -12.96 15.00 1.06
C TRP A 47 -14.43 15.44 1.06
N LYS A 48 -15.34 14.49 0.81
CA LYS A 48 -16.80 14.73 0.86
C LYS A 48 -17.29 15.06 2.26
N PHE A 49 -16.74 14.44 3.30
CA PHE A 49 -17.10 14.75 4.69
C PHE A 49 -16.85 16.22 5.04
N HIS A 50 -15.77 16.81 4.52
CA HIS A 50 -15.46 18.23 4.69
C HIS A 50 -16.18 19.16 3.69
N TRP A 51 -17.14 18.65 2.92
CA TRP A 51 -17.91 19.42 1.95
C TRP A 51 -17.05 20.11 0.88
N PHE A 52 -15.88 19.54 0.57
CA PHE A 52 -15.06 20.08 -0.50
C PHE A 52 -15.70 19.83 -1.87
N PRO A 53 -15.46 20.70 -2.86
CA PRO A 53 -16.09 20.61 -4.17
C PRO A 53 -15.82 19.29 -4.88
N THR A 54 -16.83 18.76 -5.58
CA THR A 54 -16.72 17.57 -6.42
C THR A 54 -17.33 17.84 -7.79
N VAL A 55 -16.83 17.16 -8.81
CA VAL A 55 -17.36 17.20 -10.17
C VAL A 55 -18.01 15.84 -10.48
N SER A 56 -19.11 15.85 -11.24
CA SER A 56 -19.80 14.67 -11.75
C SER A 56 -19.82 14.67 -13.28
N GLY A 57 -20.06 13.50 -13.87
CA GLY A 57 -20.06 13.31 -15.33
C GLY A 57 -18.79 12.62 -15.82
N GLU A 58 -18.64 12.58 -17.15
CA GLU A 58 -17.49 11.96 -17.78
C GLU A 58 -16.20 12.73 -17.47
N PRO A 59 -15.10 12.04 -17.15
CA PRO A 59 -13.83 12.70 -16.91
C PRO A 59 -13.34 13.37 -18.21
N HIS A 60 -12.79 14.57 -18.07
CA HIS A 60 -12.09 15.24 -19.15
C HIS A 60 -10.93 14.38 -19.64
N THR A 61 -10.79 14.20 -20.96
CA THR A 61 -9.64 13.54 -21.57
C THR A 61 -8.43 14.48 -21.51
N PRO A 62 -7.42 14.21 -20.67
CA PRO A 62 -6.28 15.11 -20.55
C PRO A 62 -5.44 15.09 -21.83
N GLU A 63 -4.80 16.22 -22.14
CA GLU A 63 -3.85 16.31 -23.25
C GLU A 63 -2.72 15.29 -23.10
N ALA A 64 -2.30 14.70 -24.20
CA ALA A 64 -1.21 13.74 -24.19
C ALA A 64 0.11 14.47 -23.89
N THR A 65 0.95 13.86 -23.06
CA THR A 65 2.28 14.36 -22.73
C THR A 65 3.26 13.19 -22.62
N ASN A 66 4.56 13.49 -22.63
CA ASN A 66 5.61 12.49 -22.59
C ASN A 66 5.91 12.06 -21.16
N PHE A 67 5.91 10.74 -20.95
CA PHE A 67 6.34 10.12 -19.70
C PHE A 67 7.40 9.06 -19.99
N THR A 68 8.60 9.24 -19.44
CA THR A 68 9.66 8.25 -19.48
C THR A 68 9.67 7.48 -18.16
N ALA A 69 9.31 6.20 -18.20
CA ALA A 69 9.34 5.32 -17.04
C ALA A 69 10.76 4.76 -16.82
N SER A 70 11.20 4.73 -15.56
CA SER A 70 12.44 4.08 -15.14
C SER A 70 12.14 3.01 -14.09
N PHE A 71 12.12 1.74 -14.51
CA PHE A 71 11.77 0.64 -13.62
C PHE A 71 12.86 0.39 -12.58
N ASN A 72 12.50 0.44 -11.29
CA ASN A 72 13.39 0.17 -10.17
C ASN A 72 13.07 -1.18 -9.50
N PRO A 73 13.85 -2.25 -9.77
CA PRO A 73 13.61 -3.58 -9.21
C PRO A 73 13.80 -3.66 -7.68
N HIS A 74 14.27 -2.60 -7.01
CA HIS A 74 14.38 -2.57 -5.56
C HIS A 74 13.00 -2.57 -4.88
N PHE A 75 11.97 -2.03 -5.53
CA PHE A 75 10.60 -1.93 -5.01
C PHE A 75 9.79 -3.22 -5.11
N LEU A 76 10.29 -4.24 -5.83
CA LEU A 76 9.57 -5.48 -6.13
C LEU A 76 10.40 -6.71 -5.75
N ARG A 77 9.74 -7.74 -5.23
CA ARG A 77 10.32 -9.07 -5.04
C ARG A 77 9.55 -10.09 -5.88
N ASN A 78 10.26 -10.89 -6.66
CA ASN A 78 9.67 -12.01 -7.40
C ASN A 78 9.58 -13.28 -6.53
N TYR A 79 9.01 -14.35 -7.07
CA TYR A 79 8.80 -15.60 -6.35
C TYR A 79 10.12 -16.21 -5.86
N GLU A 80 11.12 -16.26 -6.73
CA GLU A 80 12.43 -16.86 -6.44
C GLU A 80 13.12 -16.11 -5.29
N GLN A 81 13.12 -14.77 -5.32
CA GLN A 81 13.67 -13.93 -4.25
C GLN A 81 12.94 -14.13 -2.91
N MET A 82 11.63 -14.42 -2.95
CA MET A 82 10.86 -14.73 -1.74
C MET A 82 11.16 -16.13 -1.21
N LEU A 83 11.41 -17.10 -2.09
CA LEU A 83 11.85 -18.45 -1.71
C LEU A 83 13.24 -18.41 -1.08
N ASP A 84 14.17 -17.64 -1.65
CA ASP A 84 15.50 -17.42 -1.06
C ASP A 84 15.40 -16.74 0.31
N ASN A 85 14.51 -15.75 0.45
CA ASN A 85 14.26 -15.08 1.73
C ASN A 85 13.60 -16.00 2.77
N HIS A 86 12.84 -17.02 2.34
CA HIS A 86 12.26 -18.01 3.24
C HIS A 86 13.34 -18.83 3.96
N THR A 87 14.44 -19.15 3.28
CA THR A 87 15.56 -19.86 3.90
C THR A 87 16.47 -18.91 4.65
N SER A 88 16.83 -17.79 4.03
CA SER A 88 17.90 -16.91 4.50
C SER A 88 17.45 -15.90 5.58
N ARG A 89 16.15 -15.57 5.65
CA ARG A 89 15.55 -14.68 6.67
C ARG A 89 16.15 -13.26 6.73
N HIS A 90 16.78 -12.78 5.67
CA HIS A 90 17.39 -11.43 5.63
C HIS A 90 16.36 -10.29 5.65
N LYS A 91 15.13 -10.53 5.19
CA LYS A 91 14.06 -9.52 5.15
C LYS A 91 12.83 -10.01 5.89
N GLN A 92 12.22 -9.12 6.65
CA GLN A 92 10.94 -9.37 7.30
C GLN A 92 9.83 -9.36 6.25
N VAL A 93 8.99 -10.39 6.23
CA VAL A 93 7.85 -10.46 5.33
C VAL A 93 6.61 -10.07 6.10
N VAL A 94 5.93 -9.00 5.68
CA VAL A 94 4.76 -8.45 6.40
C VAL A 94 3.52 -8.58 5.53
N ASP A 95 2.57 -9.40 5.97
CA ASP A 95 1.33 -9.70 5.26
C ASP A 95 0.19 -8.78 5.72
N ALA A 96 -0.37 -8.04 4.77
CA ALA A 96 -1.41 -7.04 4.97
C ALA A 96 -2.82 -7.61 5.05
N ARG A 97 -3.03 -8.92 4.81
CA ARG A 97 -4.35 -9.56 4.86
C ARG A 97 -4.91 -9.58 6.29
N SER A 98 -6.21 -9.85 6.42
CA SER A 98 -6.83 -10.03 7.74
C SER A 98 -6.22 -11.21 8.48
N SER A 99 -6.20 -11.15 9.81
CA SER A 99 -5.64 -12.22 10.63
C SER A 99 -6.29 -13.58 10.34
N ALA A 100 -7.60 -13.61 10.10
CA ALA A 100 -8.31 -14.85 9.78
C ALA A 100 -7.80 -15.48 8.46
N ARG A 101 -7.60 -14.68 7.41
CA ARG A 101 -7.04 -15.17 6.13
C ARG A 101 -5.60 -15.63 6.27
N PHE A 102 -4.80 -14.87 7.03
CA PHE A 102 -3.40 -15.20 7.30
C PHE A 102 -3.25 -16.50 8.10
N LYS A 103 -4.10 -16.73 9.11
CA LYS A 103 -4.11 -17.96 9.92
C LYS A 103 -4.71 -19.16 9.18
N GLY A 104 -5.51 -18.88 8.16
CA GLY A 104 -6.21 -19.90 7.38
C GLY A 104 -7.59 -20.27 7.93
N ASP A 105 -8.13 -19.47 8.86
CA ASP A 105 -9.43 -19.69 9.51
C ASP A 105 -10.61 -19.44 8.56
N VAL A 106 -10.37 -18.73 7.45
CA VAL A 106 -11.38 -18.40 6.42
C VAL A 106 -10.82 -18.65 5.02
N PRO A 107 -11.68 -18.93 4.02
CA PRO A 107 -11.26 -19.10 2.63
C PRO A 107 -10.72 -17.79 2.03
N GLU A 108 -9.84 -17.92 1.05
CA GLU A 108 -9.42 -16.81 0.21
C GLU A 108 -10.56 -16.38 -0.75
N PRO A 109 -10.68 -15.09 -1.12
CA PRO A 109 -11.70 -14.63 -2.06
C PRO A 109 -11.63 -15.29 -3.44
N ARG A 110 -10.47 -15.87 -3.79
CA ARG A 110 -10.26 -16.64 -5.02
C ARG A 110 -10.42 -18.13 -4.67
N PRO A 111 -11.47 -18.82 -5.16
CA PRO A 111 -11.83 -20.16 -4.68
C PRO A 111 -10.74 -21.24 -4.85
N SER A 112 -9.82 -21.07 -5.80
CA SER A 112 -8.75 -22.04 -6.06
C SER A 112 -7.49 -21.82 -5.21
N LEU A 113 -7.42 -20.76 -4.40
CA LEU A 113 -6.24 -20.48 -3.58
C LEU A 113 -6.34 -21.15 -2.21
N PRO A 114 -5.25 -21.78 -1.74
CA PRO A 114 -5.19 -22.27 -0.37
C PRO A 114 -5.21 -21.10 0.63
N SER A 115 -5.83 -21.33 1.78
CA SER A 115 -5.80 -20.40 2.91
C SER A 115 -4.45 -20.47 3.66
N GLY A 116 -4.19 -19.47 4.51
CA GLY A 116 -3.00 -19.42 5.36
C GLY A 116 -1.97 -18.38 4.91
N GLY A 117 -0.83 -18.39 5.60
CA GLY A 117 0.23 -17.40 5.49
C GLY A 117 1.58 -18.05 5.17
N MET A 118 2.49 -17.25 4.60
CA MET A 118 3.86 -17.69 4.39
C MET A 118 4.53 -17.95 5.74
N LYS A 119 5.15 -19.12 5.92
CA LYS A 119 5.83 -19.48 7.16
C LYS A 119 6.97 -18.49 7.48
N GLY A 120 6.90 -17.89 8.66
CA GLY A 120 7.81 -16.86 9.16
C GLY A 120 7.52 -15.45 8.64
N ALA A 121 6.41 -15.23 7.94
CA ALA A 121 5.87 -13.89 7.76
C ALA A 121 5.13 -13.43 9.02
N VAL A 122 5.05 -12.12 9.20
CA VAL A 122 4.29 -11.47 10.27
C VAL A 122 3.00 -10.89 9.69
N ASN A 123 1.90 -10.98 10.42
CA ASN A 123 0.64 -10.36 10.01
C ASN A 123 0.49 -8.96 10.62
N LEU A 124 0.33 -7.97 9.74
CA LEU A 124 -0.05 -6.61 10.10
C LEU A 124 -1.20 -6.22 9.17
N HIS A 125 -2.43 -6.49 9.60
CA HIS A 125 -3.62 -6.15 8.81
C HIS A 125 -3.61 -4.66 8.46
N TYR A 126 -3.74 -4.33 7.17
CA TYR A 126 -3.54 -2.96 6.69
C TYR A 126 -4.43 -1.93 7.41
N SER A 127 -5.65 -2.32 7.80
CA SER A 127 -6.59 -1.40 8.45
C SER A 127 -6.08 -0.90 9.80
N ARG A 128 -5.15 -1.63 10.44
CA ARG A 128 -4.46 -1.16 11.66
C ARG A 128 -3.59 0.05 11.42
N LEU A 129 -3.20 0.35 10.17
CA LEU A 129 -2.38 1.51 9.82
C LEU A 129 -3.22 2.75 9.50
N LEU A 130 -4.54 2.60 9.43
CA LEU A 130 -5.48 3.65 9.12
C LEU A 130 -6.30 4.01 10.37
N ASP A 131 -6.69 5.28 10.47
CA ASP A 131 -7.65 5.74 11.45
C ASP A 131 -9.05 5.24 11.05
N ALA A 132 -9.74 4.55 11.96
CA ALA A 132 -11.03 3.94 11.65
C ALA A 132 -12.13 4.97 11.39
N GLN A 133 -12.04 6.16 11.98
CA GLN A 133 -13.03 7.22 11.81
C GLN A 133 -12.83 7.93 10.47
N TRP A 134 -11.60 8.33 10.17
CA TRP A 134 -11.30 9.22 9.05
C TRP A 134 -10.69 8.54 7.83
N GLY A 135 -10.27 7.28 7.95
CA GLY A 135 -9.57 6.55 6.91
C GLY A 135 -8.20 7.14 6.56
N THR A 136 -7.67 8.00 7.43
CA THR A 136 -6.37 8.64 7.27
C THR A 136 -5.27 7.69 7.67
N VAL A 137 -4.07 7.85 7.12
CA VAL A 137 -2.88 7.20 7.68
C VAL A 137 -2.71 7.66 9.12
N LYS A 138 -2.48 6.72 10.05
CA LYS A 138 -2.26 7.05 11.46
C LYS A 138 -1.06 7.99 11.63
N THR A 139 -1.03 8.71 12.75
CA THR A 139 0.11 9.57 13.11
C THR A 139 1.39 8.75 13.25
N ARG A 140 2.55 9.40 13.14
CA ARG A 140 3.87 8.75 13.25
C ARG A 140 4.01 7.92 14.54
N SER A 141 3.56 8.43 15.70
CA SER A 141 3.64 7.71 16.97
C SER A 141 2.77 6.46 16.99
N LEU A 142 1.56 6.54 16.45
CA LEU A 142 0.63 5.41 16.37
C LEU A 142 1.12 4.38 15.35
N LEU A 143 1.61 4.78 14.17
CA LEU A 143 2.21 3.88 13.19
C LEU A 143 3.39 3.11 13.78
N ALA A 144 4.34 3.81 14.41
CA ALA A 144 5.48 3.17 15.08
C ALA A 144 5.01 2.14 16.12
N SER A 145 3.97 2.46 16.89
CA SER A 145 3.35 1.53 17.83
C SER A 145 2.73 0.31 17.16
N GLU A 146 2.07 0.46 16.01
CA GLU A 146 1.48 -0.67 15.27
C GLU A 146 2.56 -1.61 14.71
N PHE A 147 3.64 -1.07 14.14
CA PHE A 147 4.78 -1.86 13.67
C PHE A 147 5.47 -2.59 14.83
N GLN A 148 5.73 -1.90 15.95
CA GLN A 148 6.33 -2.51 17.14
C GLN A 148 5.46 -3.63 17.73
N ARG A 149 4.14 -3.40 17.87
CA ARG A 149 3.19 -4.42 18.37
C ARG A 149 3.07 -5.62 17.46
N SER A 150 3.33 -5.44 16.18
CA SER A 150 3.41 -6.52 15.19
C SER A 150 4.83 -7.05 15.04
N GLU A 151 5.77 -6.71 15.93
CA GLU A 151 7.15 -7.24 15.88
C GLU A 151 7.87 -6.98 14.55
N VAL A 152 7.54 -5.86 13.89
CA VAL A 152 8.20 -5.41 12.65
C VAL A 152 9.22 -4.34 12.99
N ASP A 153 10.50 -4.67 12.83
CA ASP A 153 11.61 -3.74 13.01
C ASP A 153 11.86 -2.93 11.73
N LEU A 154 11.44 -1.67 11.69
CA LEU A 154 11.64 -0.80 10.53
C LEU A 154 13.09 -0.36 10.31
N THR A 155 14.02 -0.69 11.22
CA THR A 155 15.46 -0.51 10.99
C THR A 155 16.05 -1.61 10.12
N GLN A 156 15.32 -2.72 9.95
CA GLN A 156 15.70 -3.85 9.11
C GLN A 156 14.92 -3.84 7.79
N PRO A 157 15.41 -4.52 6.74
CA PRO A 157 14.69 -4.62 5.48
C PRO A 157 13.31 -5.29 5.63
N VAL A 158 12.29 -4.67 5.04
CA VAL A 158 10.89 -5.14 5.04
C VAL A 158 10.41 -5.41 3.62
N VAL A 159 9.67 -6.50 3.45
CA VAL A 159 8.90 -6.81 2.23
C VAL A 159 7.42 -6.90 2.60
N ALA A 160 6.61 -6.00 2.05
CA ALA A 160 5.16 -6.04 2.22
C ALA A 160 4.51 -6.98 1.20
N THR A 161 3.52 -7.74 1.64
CA THR A 161 2.74 -8.66 0.79
C THR A 161 1.27 -8.64 1.17
N CYS A 162 0.42 -9.19 0.30
CA CYS A 162 -0.97 -9.52 0.58
C CYS A 162 -1.44 -10.56 -0.45
N GLY A 163 -2.74 -10.67 -0.72
CA GLY A 163 -3.24 -11.62 -1.74
C GLY A 163 -2.87 -11.28 -3.19
N SER A 164 -2.72 -9.99 -3.53
CA SER A 164 -2.47 -9.54 -4.91
C SER A 164 -1.58 -8.30 -5.03
N GLY A 165 -0.95 -7.87 -3.93
CA GLY A 165 -0.05 -6.72 -3.89
C GLY A 165 -0.73 -5.34 -3.82
N VAL A 166 -2.07 -5.27 -3.68
CA VAL A 166 -2.79 -3.98 -3.55
C VAL A 166 -2.67 -3.43 -2.13
N THR A 167 -3.28 -4.08 -1.13
CA THR A 167 -3.23 -3.63 0.27
C THR A 167 -1.83 -3.69 0.88
N ALA A 168 -0.92 -4.49 0.32
CA ALA A 168 0.51 -4.48 0.68
C ALA A 168 1.14 -3.08 0.53
N ALA A 169 0.67 -2.30 -0.44
CA ALA A 169 1.17 -0.94 -0.66
C ALA A 169 0.83 0.02 0.49
N ILE A 170 -0.18 -0.29 1.31
CA ILE A 170 -0.54 0.50 2.50
C ILE A 170 0.55 0.34 3.58
N ILE A 171 1.08 -0.87 3.76
CA ILE A 171 2.24 -1.10 4.64
C ILE A 171 3.43 -0.30 4.15
N ALA A 172 3.73 -0.36 2.84
CA ALA A 172 4.83 0.39 2.25
C ALA A 172 4.67 1.91 2.39
N LEU A 173 3.46 2.43 2.19
CA LEU A 173 3.13 3.85 2.36
C LEU A 173 3.31 4.30 3.82
N ALA A 174 2.81 3.51 4.78
CA ALA A 174 2.92 3.80 6.20
C ALA A 174 4.37 3.72 6.71
N ALA A 175 5.15 2.75 6.23
CA ALA A 175 6.58 2.68 6.55
C ALA A 175 7.35 3.86 5.94
N HIS A 176 6.97 4.28 4.73
CA HIS A 176 7.59 5.43 4.07
C HIS A 176 7.31 6.75 4.81
N SER A 177 6.08 6.99 5.28
CA SER A 177 5.70 8.24 5.96
C SER A 177 6.37 8.43 7.33
N LEU A 178 6.99 7.40 7.89
CA LEU A 178 7.83 7.49 9.09
C LEU A 178 9.22 8.06 8.80
N ASN A 179 9.66 8.02 7.53
CA ASN A 179 11.00 8.42 7.10
C ASN A 179 11.06 9.75 6.32
N THR A 180 9.92 10.38 6.05
CA THR A 180 9.79 11.67 5.33
C THR A 180 8.99 12.67 6.14
#